data_AF-F8Q0F4-F1
#
_entry.id   AF-F8Q0F4-F1
#
_cell.length_a   1.000
_cell.length_b   1.000
_cell.length_c   1.000
_cell.angle_alpha   90.00
_cell.angle_beta   90.00
_cell.angle_gamma   90.00
#
_symmetry.space_group_name_H-M   'P 1'
#
loop_
_entity.id
_entity.type
_entity.pdbx_description
1 polymer ?
#
loop_
_entity_poly.entity_id
_entity_poly.type
_entity_poly.pdbx_seq_one_letter_code
_entity_poly.pdbx_strand_id
1 'polypeptide(L)'
;MVYIAGGYIMSYEHAEAWAQKKFPDFTFGSPSSLAETIRKRLNKDLFKIPWTLAVRYQNQDTILFVTSQHRNKRLSPYTRKKFAEDDRVKLIKHSLFGGMEGELEFLKDLKFVTIPDPYTTGL
;
A
#
# COMPACT_ATOMS: atom_id res chain seq x y z
N MET A 1 17.61 10.58 -6.70
CA MET A 1 16.72 9.78 -7.57
C MET A 1 15.39 9.69 -6.86
N VAL A 2 14.28 10.07 -7.48
CA VAL A 2 12.98 10.10 -6.79
C VAL A 2 12.16 8.88 -7.21
N TYR A 3 11.76 8.08 -6.23
CA TYR A 3 10.69 7.11 -6.41
C TYR A 3 9.36 7.79 -6.10
N ILE A 4 8.33 7.53 -6.90
CA ILE A 4 6.97 7.99 -6.61
C ILE A 4 6.08 6.76 -6.66
N ALA A 5 5.33 6.50 -5.60
CA ALA A 5 4.39 5.40 -5.52
C ALA A 5 2.95 5.92 -5.42
N GLY A 6 2.05 5.25 -6.13
CA GLY A 6 0.61 5.40 -5.99
C GLY A 6 0.04 4.12 -5.37
N GLY A 7 -0.88 4.25 -4.43
CA GLY A 7 -1.42 3.08 -3.74
C GLY A 7 -2.48 3.41 -2.70
N TYR A 8 -3.09 2.35 -2.17
CA TYR A 8 -4.02 2.47 -1.05
C TYR A 8 -3.25 2.52 0.26
N ILE A 9 -3.62 3.44 1.13
CA ILE A 9 -2.99 3.59 2.43
C ILE A 9 -3.96 3.27 3.55
N MET A 10 -3.47 2.59 4.58
CA MET A 10 -4.22 2.31 5.79
C MET A 10 -3.28 2.31 7.00
N SER A 11 -3.86 2.51 8.20
CA SER A 11 -3.11 2.42 9.45
C SER A 11 -2.52 1.02 9.64
N TYR A 12 -1.52 0.91 10.50
CA TYR A 12 -0.98 -0.39 10.92
C TYR A 12 -2.08 -1.35 11.41
N GLU A 13 -2.95 -0.89 12.31
CA GLU A 13 -4.03 -1.69 12.91
C GLU A 13 -5.01 -2.22 11.85
N HIS A 14 -5.41 -1.38 10.90
CA HIS A 14 -6.29 -1.80 9.80
C HIS A 14 -5.60 -2.78 8.85
N ALA A 15 -4.32 -2.55 8.53
CA ALA A 15 -3.54 -3.47 7.71
C ALA A 15 -3.35 -4.82 8.39
N GLU A 16 -3.14 -4.82 9.70
CA GLU A 16 -3.01 -6.03 10.50
C GLU A 16 -4.34 -6.80 10.53
N ALA A 17 -5.46 -6.14 10.81
CA ALA A 17 -6.78 -6.77 10.80
C ALA A 17 -7.12 -7.37 9.42
N TRP A 18 -6.83 -6.64 8.34
CA TRP A 18 -6.98 -7.16 6.98
C TRP A 18 -6.06 -8.37 6.73
N ALA A 19 -4.79 -8.29 7.14
CA ALA A 19 -3.81 -9.35 6.92
C ALA A 19 -4.14 -10.61 7.72
N GLN A 20 -4.63 -10.48 8.96
CA GLN A 20 -5.12 -11.59 9.77
C GLN A 20 -6.33 -12.26 9.10
N LYS A 21 -7.25 -11.47 8.53
CA LYS A 21 -8.40 -12.03 7.81
C LYS A 21 -8.00 -12.75 6.53
N LYS A 22 -7.06 -12.19 5.76
CA LYS A 22 -6.58 -12.76 4.50
C LYS A 22 -5.65 -13.96 4.72
N PHE A 23 -4.88 -13.95 5.81
CA PHE A 23 -3.85 -14.92 6.16
C PHE A 23 -3.98 -15.30 7.65
N PRO A 24 -4.98 -16.14 8.02
CA PRO A 24 -5.31 -16.42 9.42
C PRO A 24 -4.20 -17.11 10.22
N ASP A 25 -3.22 -17.72 9.55
CA ASP A 25 -2.17 -18.51 10.18
C ASP A 25 -0.96 -17.68 10.69
N PHE A 26 -1.08 -16.36 10.81
CA PHE A 26 0.07 -15.50 11.08
C PHE A 26 -0.18 -14.40 12.10
N THR A 27 0.83 -14.20 12.95
CA THR A 27 0.94 -13.06 13.86
C THR A 27 1.93 -12.05 13.29
N PHE A 28 1.54 -10.79 13.30
CA PHE A 28 2.35 -9.71 12.76
C PHE A 28 2.99 -8.94 13.91
N GLY A 29 4.25 -8.54 13.75
CA GLY A 29 5.04 -7.93 14.84
C GLY A 29 5.14 -6.41 14.72
N SER A 30 5.81 -5.93 13.68
CA SER A 30 6.05 -4.51 13.42
C SER A 30 5.49 -4.09 12.07
N PRO A 31 5.26 -2.79 11.80
CA PRO A 31 4.78 -2.32 10.50
C PRO A 31 5.63 -2.80 9.32
N SER A 32 6.95 -2.77 9.47
CA SER A 32 7.88 -3.27 8.43
C SER A 32 7.76 -4.78 8.23
N SER A 33 7.63 -5.56 9.31
CA SER A 33 7.45 -7.02 9.24
C SER A 33 6.10 -7.39 8.61
N LEU A 34 5.03 -6.66 8.96
CA LEU A 34 3.71 -6.79 8.36
C LEU A 34 3.78 -6.50 6.85
N ALA A 35 4.35 -5.37 6.45
CA ALA A 35 4.49 -5.00 5.04
C ALA A 35 5.32 -6.04 4.27
N GLU A 36 6.41 -6.53 4.83
CA GLU A 36 7.23 -7.55 4.17
C GLU A 36 6.48 -8.89 4.04
N THR A 37 5.73 -9.28 5.06
CA THR A 37 4.96 -10.53 5.08
C THR A 37 3.84 -10.49 4.04
N ILE A 38 3.06 -9.41 4.02
CA ILE A 38 2.01 -9.20 3.01
C ILE A 38 2.64 -9.26 1.62
N ARG A 39 3.76 -8.55 1.39
CA ARG A 39 4.47 -8.55 0.11
C ARG A 39 4.89 -9.95 -0.31
N LYS A 40 5.51 -10.73 0.58
CA LYS A 40 5.97 -12.10 0.28
C LYS A 40 4.81 -13.02 -0.08
N ARG A 41 3.66 -12.85 0.56
CA ARG A 41 2.45 -13.64 0.29
C ARG A 41 1.79 -13.24 -1.03
N LEU A 42 1.65 -11.95 -1.30
CA LEU A 42 1.06 -11.44 -2.55
C LEU A 42 1.96 -11.72 -3.77
N ASN A 43 3.29 -11.64 -3.63
CA ASN A 43 4.23 -11.89 -4.74
C ASN A 43 4.28 -13.35 -5.22
N LYS A 44 3.64 -14.30 -4.53
CA LYS A 44 3.53 -15.67 -5.05
C LYS A 44 2.70 -15.73 -6.35
N ASP A 45 1.84 -14.73 -6.58
CA ASP A 45 1.01 -14.61 -7.78
C ASP A 45 1.60 -13.61 -8.79
N LEU A 46 2.72 -13.97 -9.43
CA LEU A 46 3.27 -13.52 -10.74
C LEU A 46 3.31 -12.02 -11.17
N PHE A 47 2.72 -11.08 -10.45
CA PHE A 47 2.71 -9.65 -10.78
C PHE A 47 3.50 -8.88 -9.73
N LYS A 48 4.55 -8.17 -10.17
CA LYS A 48 5.41 -7.29 -9.34
C LYS A 48 4.68 -6.11 -8.67
N ILE A 49 3.36 -6.02 -8.87
CA ILE A 49 2.42 -5.02 -8.36
C ILE A 49 1.07 -5.77 -8.25
N PRO A 50 0.41 -5.82 -7.09
CA PRO A 50 0.64 -4.98 -5.91
C PRO A 50 1.71 -5.50 -4.95
N TRP A 51 2.42 -4.58 -4.28
CA TRP A 51 3.33 -4.90 -3.18
C TRP A 51 3.20 -3.87 -2.05
N THR A 52 3.62 -4.22 -0.84
CA THR A 52 3.41 -3.40 0.36
C THR A 52 4.67 -2.74 0.89
N LEU A 53 4.51 -1.54 1.46
CA LEU A 53 5.54 -0.75 2.12
C LEU A 53 5.03 -0.21 3.45
N ALA A 54 5.86 -0.26 4.49
CA ALA A 54 5.65 0.55 5.68
C ALA A 54 6.13 1.97 5.39
N VAL A 55 5.26 2.97 5.61
CA VAL A 55 5.56 4.38 5.34
C VAL A 55 5.06 5.24 6.49
N ARG A 56 5.75 6.35 6.77
CA ARG A 56 5.26 7.37 7.68
C ARG A 56 4.45 8.38 6.88
N TYR A 57 3.16 8.45 7.13
CA TYR A 57 2.24 9.36 6.43
C TYR A 57 1.47 10.18 7.47
N GLN A 58 1.51 11.51 7.35
CA GLN A 58 0.89 12.42 8.33
C GLN A 58 1.31 12.11 9.78
N ASN A 59 2.60 11.86 9.99
CA ASN A 59 3.21 11.50 11.28
C ASN A 59 2.76 10.15 11.88
N GLN A 60 2.01 9.32 11.14
CA GLN A 60 1.56 8.00 11.57
C GLN A 60 2.22 6.87 10.79
N ASP A 61 2.43 5.73 11.44
CA ASP A 61 2.89 4.51 10.79
C ASP A 61 1.72 3.87 10.04
N THR A 62 1.92 3.71 8.73
CA THR A 62 0.89 3.25 7.80
C THR A 62 1.47 2.21 6.86
N ILE A 63 0.59 1.36 6.32
CA ILE A 63 0.94 0.43 5.26
C ILE A 63 0.39 0.96 3.94
N LEU A 64 1.30 1.15 2.99
CA LEU A 64 0.99 1.49 1.61
C LEU A 64 0.94 0.22 0.75
N PHE A 65 -0.20 -0.03 0.13
CA PHE A 65 -0.41 -1.05 -0.90
C PHE A 65 -0.15 -0.42 -2.27
N VAL A 66 1.08 -0.57 -2.74
CA VAL A 66 1.56 0.05 -3.99
C VAL A 66 0.91 -0.61 -5.19
N THR A 67 0.14 0.15 -5.95
CA THR A 67 -0.50 -0.29 -7.21
C THR A 67 0.09 0.38 -8.44
N SER A 68 0.87 1.45 -8.24
CA SER A 68 1.54 2.19 -9.30
C SER A 68 2.89 2.69 -8.81
N GLN A 69 3.91 2.67 -9.68
CA GLN A 69 5.22 3.22 -9.34
C GLN A 69 5.86 3.90 -10.54
N HIS A 70 6.61 4.97 -10.27
CA HIS A 70 7.46 5.60 -11.26
C HIS A 70 8.80 5.95 -10.63
N ARG A 71 9.88 5.49 -11.28
CA ARG A 71 11.25 5.89 -10.99
C ARG A 71 11.64 6.99 -11.98
N ASN A 72 11.93 8.19 -11.50
CA ASN A 72 12.40 9.27 -12.36
C ASN A 72 13.64 9.95 -11.78
N LYS A 73 14.72 10.00 -12.58
CA LYS A 73 15.99 10.64 -12.20
C LYS A 73 15.94 12.16 -12.32
N ARG A 74 14.95 12.72 -13.04
CA ARG A 74 14.88 14.14 -13.43
C ARG A 74 13.71 14.91 -12.82
N LEU A 75 12.81 14.27 -12.06
CA LEU A 75 11.70 15.00 -11.42
C LEU A 75 12.22 15.84 -10.26
N SER A 76 11.94 17.14 -10.32
CA SER A 76 12.12 18.04 -9.18
C SER A 76 10.99 17.80 -8.16
N PRO A 77 11.15 18.20 -6.89
CA PRO A 77 10.08 18.15 -5.88
C PRO A 77 8.78 18.85 -6.30
N TYR A 78 8.85 19.73 -7.32
CA TYR A 78 7.74 20.55 -7.82
C TYR A 78 6.98 19.93 -9.00
N THR A 79 7.52 18.90 -9.66
CA THR A 79 6.91 18.20 -10.81
C THR A 79 6.49 16.77 -10.45
N ARG A 80 6.05 16.56 -9.20
CA ARG A 80 5.65 15.22 -8.72
C ARG A 80 4.48 14.71 -9.55
N LYS A 81 4.70 13.62 -10.30
CA LYS A 81 3.64 12.85 -10.96
C LYS A 81 2.58 12.50 -9.91
N LYS A 82 1.32 12.83 -10.17
CA LYS A 82 0.18 12.36 -9.37
C LYS A 82 -0.39 11.13 -10.05
N PHE A 83 -0.52 10.03 -9.32
CA PHE A 83 -1.27 8.88 -9.80
C PHE A 83 -2.76 9.12 -9.57
N ALA A 84 -3.57 8.64 -10.51
CA ALA A 84 -5.02 8.59 -10.37
C ALA A 84 -5.44 7.13 -10.16
N GLU A 85 -6.59 6.95 -9.51
CA GLU A 85 -7.23 5.64 -9.37
C GLU A 85 -7.94 5.28 -10.69
N ASP A 86 -7.17 4.74 -11.64
CA ASP A 86 -7.68 4.24 -12.91
C ASP A 86 -8.33 2.85 -12.78
N ASP A 87 -8.90 2.33 -13.87
CA ASP A 87 -9.64 1.06 -13.86
C ASP A 87 -8.74 -0.13 -13.49
N ARG A 88 -7.45 -0.10 -13.85
CA ARG A 88 -6.49 -1.12 -13.43
C ARG A 88 -6.28 -1.06 -11.92
N VAL A 89 -6.14 0.12 -11.34
CA VAL A 89 -6.00 0.30 -9.89
C VAL A 89 -7.25 -0.17 -9.16
N LYS A 90 -8.45 0.10 -9.68
CA LYS A 90 -9.71 -0.41 -9.11
C LYS A 90 -9.81 -1.93 -9.15
N LEU A 91 -9.37 -2.56 -10.24
CA LEU A 91 -9.29 -4.03 -10.31
C LEU A 91 -8.35 -4.60 -9.25
N ILE A 92 -7.21 -3.95 -9.02
CA ILE A 92 -6.28 -4.34 -7.95
C ILE A 92 -6.93 -4.16 -6.57
N LYS A 93 -7.64 -3.05 -6.32
CA LYS A 93 -8.40 -2.82 -5.08
C LYS A 93 -9.37 -3.97 -4.83
N HIS A 94 -10.18 -4.31 -5.83
CA HIS A 94 -11.16 -5.38 -5.74
C HIS A 94 -10.48 -6.74 -5.48
N SER A 95 -9.36 -7.03 -6.15
CA SER A 95 -8.61 -8.27 -5.91
C SER A 95 -8.04 -8.38 -4.49
N LEU A 96 -7.63 -7.26 -3.89
CA LEU A 96 -7.03 -7.23 -2.56
C LEU A 96 -8.09 -7.26 -1.44
N PHE A 97 -9.13 -6.45 -1.59
CA PHE A 97 -10.06 -6.07 -0.52
C PHE A 97 -11.51 -6.48 -0.79
N GLY A 98 -11.85 -6.81 -2.03
CA GLY A 98 -13.23 -7.07 -2.44
C GLY A 98 -13.84 -8.27 -1.71
N GLY A 99 -15.07 -8.08 -1.22
CA GLY A 99 -15.83 -9.09 -0.49
C GLY A 99 -15.56 -9.11 1.01
N MET A 100 -14.71 -8.22 1.51
CA MET A 100 -14.38 -8.10 2.94
C MET A 100 -15.01 -6.86 3.59
N GLU A 101 -15.65 -5.97 2.83
CA GLU A 101 -16.19 -4.70 3.33
C GLU A 101 -17.33 -4.85 4.34
N GLY A 102 -17.99 -6.01 4.36
CA GLY A 102 -19.01 -6.36 5.36
C GLY A 102 -18.43 -6.78 6.71
N GLU A 103 -17.17 -7.20 6.74
CA GLU A 103 -16.48 -7.65 7.97
C GLU A 103 -15.46 -6.61 8.45
N LEU A 104 -14.86 -5.87 7.51
CA LEU A 104 -13.84 -4.85 7.74
C LEU A 104 -14.34 -3.53 7.16
N GLU A 105 -15.13 -2.80 7.95
CA GLU A 105 -15.82 -1.58 7.48
C GLU A 105 -14.85 -0.49 6.99
N PHE A 106 -13.66 -0.42 7.59
CA PHE A 106 -12.62 0.54 7.19
C PHE A 106 -12.18 0.41 5.72
N LEU A 107 -12.47 -0.72 5.06
CA LEU A 107 -12.16 -0.92 3.65
C LEU A 107 -13.01 -0.02 2.72
N LYS A 108 -14.17 0.44 3.19
CA LYS A 108 -15.06 1.37 2.45
C LYS A 108 -14.39 2.73 2.25
N ASP A 109 -13.61 3.18 3.25
CA ASP A 109 -12.97 4.49 3.30
C ASP A 109 -11.48 4.49 2.89
N LEU A 110 -11.04 3.45 2.16
CA LEU A 110 -9.65 3.34 1.72
C LEU A 110 -9.26 4.52 0.82
N LYS A 111 -8.22 5.24 1.25
CA LYS A 111 -7.68 6.39 0.52
C LYS A 111 -6.62 5.94 -0.48
N PHE A 112 -6.77 6.38 -1.72
CA PHE A 112 -5.72 6.29 -2.73
C PHE A 112 -4.82 7.52 -2.67
N VAL A 113 -3.51 7.32 -2.49
CA VAL A 113 -2.53 8.40 -2.31
C VAL A 113 -1.37 8.27 -3.27
N THR A 114 -0.70 9.40 -3.53
CA THR A 114 0.60 9.43 -4.18
C THR A 114 1.66 9.87 -3.19
N ILE A 115 2.60 8.98 -2.86
CA ILE A 115 3.69 9.26 -1.93
C ILE A 115 5.00 9.45 -2.72
N PRO A 116 5.61 10.65 -2.65
CA PRO A 116 6.95 10.86 -3.13
C PRO A 116 7.95 10.25 -2.15
N ASP A 117 8.89 9.51 -2.71
CA ASP A 117 9.96 8.80 -2.05
C ASP A 117 9.53 7.96 -0.83
N PRO A 118 8.68 6.93 -1.03
CA PRO A 118 8.06 6.18 0.06
C PRO A 118 9.06 5.37 0.91
N TYR A 119 10.32 5.30 0.50
CA TYR A 119 11.39 4.63 1.24
C TYR A 119 12.09 5.55 2.25
N THR A 120 11.97 6.86 2.05
CA THR A 120 12.60 7.86 2.90
C THR A 120 11.59 8.22 3.98
N THR A 121 11.61 7.47 5.07
CA THR A 121 10.82 7.72 6.28
C THR A 121 11.24 9.07 6.88
N GLY A 122 10.59 10.14 6.44
CA GLY A 122 10.88 11.50 6.89
C GLY A 122 10.35 12.55 5.92
N LEU A 123 9.03 12.75 5.90
CA LEU A 123 8.42 14.02 5.50
C LEU A 123 7.80 14.66 6.74
#